data_AF-A0AAV8VAI9-F1
#
_entry.id   AF-A0AAV8VAI9-F1
#
_cell.length_a   1.000
_cell.length_b   1.000
_cell.length_c   1.000
_cell.angle_alpha   90.00
_cell.angle_beta   90.00
_cell.angle_gamma   90.00
#
_symmetry.space_group_name_H-M   'P 1'
#
loop_
_entity.id
_entity.type
_entity.pdbx_description
1 polymer ?
#
loop_
_entity_poly.entity_id
_entity_poly.type
_entity_poly.pdbx_seq_one_letter_code
_entity_poly.pdbx_strand_id
1 'polypeptide(L)'
;MRLWVQDITLFNKAEIHAIELCGRELEKRGPNCKSIKIFSDSQAALNALGSYRCTSKAVRNCQQTLSQVGRTNRLTLVWIPGHVGLKGNEVADSLARRGAALEFIGPEPVVGLSYSTARSVIRTWAEGDTLQYWRGLPGITHSKRFTPSPSKARSKKLVELNRINLRALGLDRVDHFNL
;
A
#
# COMPACT_ATOMS: atom_id res chain seq x y z
N MET A 1 -3.72 -15.68 10.95
CA MET A 1 -4.99 -15.13 10.40
C MET A 1 -5.41 -13.77 11.00
N ARG A 2 -5.01 -13.39 12.22
CA ARG A 2 -5.41 -12.10 12.85
C ARG A 2 -4.81 -10.82 12.24
N LEU A 3 -3.59 -10.89 11.69
CA LEU A 3 -2.88 -9.71 11.14
C LEU A 3 -3.49 -9.17 9.83
N TRP A 4 -3.96 -10.07 8.95
CA TRP A 4 -4.61 -9.71 7.69
C TRP A 4 -5.95 -8.99 7.89
N VAL A 5 -6.70 -9.37 8.92
CA VAL A 5 -7.97 -8.72 9.26
C VAL A 5 -7.72 -7.29 9.75
N GLN A 6 -6.64 -7.06 10.51
CA GLN A 6 -6.28 -5.72 11.00
C GLN A 6 -5.90 -4.77 9.86
N ASP A 7 -5.12 -5.23 8.87
CA ASP A 7 -4.78 -4.45 7.67
C ASP A 7 -6.01 -4.01 6.88
N ILE A 8 -6.93 -4.95 6.63
CA ILE A 8 -8.20 -4.65 5.95
C ILE A 8 -9.00 -3.63 6.76
N THR A 9 -9.10 -3.80 8.09
CA THR A 9 -9.85 -2.85 8.92
C THR A 9 -9.22 -1.46 8.97
N LEU A 10 -7.89 -1.35 8.86
CA LEU A 10 -7.19 -0.08 8.91
C LEU A 10 -7.28 0.67 7.57
N PHE A 11 -7.04 -0.02 6.45
CA PHE A 11 -7.24 0.55 5.12
C PHE A 11 -8.67 1.07 4.97
N ASN A 12 -9.65 0.28 5.41
CA ASN A 12 -11.05 0.70 5.42
C ASN A 12 -11.28 1.95 6.28
N LYS A 13 -10.60 2.11 7.43
CA LYS A 13 -10.74 3.31 8.28
C LYS A 13 -10.22 4.58 7.59
N ALA A 14 -9.10 4.50 6.88
CA ALA A 14 -8.56 5.63 6.13
C ALA A 14 -9.53 6.08 5.03
N GLU A 15 -10.06 5.12 4.26
CA GLU A 15 -11.03 5.35 3.20
C GLU A 15 -12.34 5.96 3.72
N ILE A 16 -12.88 5.42 4.82
CA ILE A 16 -14.07 5.97 5.48
C ILE A 16 -13.84 7.41 5.92
N HIS A 17 -12.65 7.71 6.46
CA HIS A 17 -12.32 9.06 6.89
C HIS A 17 -12.14 10.03 5.72
N ALA A 18 -11.56 9.58 4.60
CA ALA A 18 -11.48 10.40 3.39
C ALA A 18 -12.87 10.79 2.88
N ILE A 19 -13.82 9.84 2.83
CA ILE A 19 -15.20 10.10 2.44
C ILE A 19 -15.90 11.06 3.43
N GLU A 20 -15.65 10.90 4.74
CA GLU A 20 -16.16 11.80 5.77
C GLU A 20 -15.67 13.24 5.55
N LEU A 21 -14.36 13.41 5.31
CA LEU A 21 -13.76 14.72 5.02
C LEU A 21 -14.34 15.35 3.76
N CYS A 22 -14.56 14.56 2.69
CA CYS A 22 -15.27 15.02 1.51
C CYS A 22 -16.67 15.54 1.88
N GLY A 23 -17.42 14.80 2.70
CA GLY A 23 -18.75 15.24 3.17
C GLY A 23 -18.70 16.56 3.95
N ARG A 24 -17.77 16.70 4.90
CA ARG A 24 -17.60 17.94 5.68
C ARG A 24 -17.23 19.13 4.81
N GLU A 25 -16.41 18.92 3.79
CA GLU A 25 -16.03 19.97 2.85
C GLU A 25 -17.23 20.40 1.98
N LEU A 26 -18.10 19.46 1.60
CA LEU A 26 -19.35 19.77 0.91
C LEU A 26 -20.32 20.56 1.79
N GLU A 27 -20.41 20.25 3.08
CA GLU A 27 -21.18 21.03 4.06
C GLU A 27 -20.70 22.48 4.14
N LYS A 28 -19.39 22.71 4.23
CA LYS A 28 -18.80 24.06 4.29
C LYS A 28 -19.10 24.91 3.06
N ARG A 29 -19.21 24.28 1.88
CA ARG A 29 -19.52 24.96 0.61
C ARG A 29 -20.99 25.39 0.51
N GLY A 30 -21.83 25.03 1.48
CA GLY A 30 -23.22 25.42 1.56
C GLY A 30 -24.17 24.63 0.64
N PRO A 31 -25.49 24.76 0.85
CA PRO A 31 -26.50 24.06 0.07
C PRO A 31 -26.41 24.49 -1.40
N ASN A 32 -26.37 23.53 -2.31
CA ASN A 32 -26.20 23.81 -3.73
C ASN A 32 -27.20 23.05 -4.64
N CYS A 33 -28.11 22.22 -4.10
CA CYS A 33 -29.03 21.38 -4.89
C CYS A 33 -28.32 20.62 -6.03
N LYS A 34 -27.06 20.23 -5.82
CA LYS A 34 -26.23 19.60 -6.85
C LYS A 34 -26.33 18.08 -6.77
N SER A 35 -26.19 17.44 -7.92
CA SER A 35 -25.88 16.01 -7.96
C SER A 35 -24.36 15.85 -7.80
N ILE A 36 -23.95 15.16 -6.74
CA ILE A 36 -22.55 14.99 -6.37
C ILE A 36 -22.24 13.50 -6.38
N LYS A 37 -21.19 13.13 -7.11
CA LYS A 37 -20.68 11.75 -7.17
C LYS A 37 -19.33 11.68 -6.45
N ILE A 38 -19.22 10.75 -5.50
CA ILE A 38 -17.96 10.43 -4.81
C ILE A 38 -17.51 9.06 -5.32
N PHE A 39 -16.31 9.01 -5.89
CA PHE A 39 -15.72 7.78 -6.41
C PHE A 39 -14.74 7.22 -5.37
N SER A 40 -14.81 5.92 -5.11
CA SER A 40 -13.87 5.20 -4.24
C SER A 40 -13.56 3.84 -4.84
N ASP A 41 -12.31 3.40 -4.75
CA ASP A 41 -11.88 2.07 -5.16
C ASP A 41 -12.00 1.02 -4.05
N SER A 42 -12.31 1.46 -2.82
CA SER A 42 -12.53 0.58 -1.68
C SER A 42 -13.98 0.08 -1.61
N GLN A 43 -14.22 -1.07 -2.25
CA GLN A 43 -15.52 -1.74 -2.17
C GLN A 43 -15.92 -2.06 -0.71
N ALA A 44 -14.94 -2.36 0.14
CA ALA A 44 -15.19 -2.62 1.56
C ALA A 44 -15.66 -1.38 2.31
N ALA A 45 -15.11 -0.19 2.03
CA ALA A 45 -15.59 1.07 2.61
C ALA A 45 -17.02 1.40 2.16
N LEU A 46 -17.30 1.22 0.86
CA LEU A 46 -18.64 1.44 0.30
C LEU A 46 -19.68 0.49 0.89
N ASN A 47 -19.35 -0.79 1.00
CA ASN A 47 -20.22 -1.79 1.64
C ASN A 47 -20.45 -1.48 3.13
N ALA A 48 -19.42 -0.99 3.84
CA ALA A 48 -19.55 -0.58 5.23
C ALA A 48 -20.50 0.62 5.39
N LEU A 49 -20.43 1.61 4.50
CA LEU A 49 -21.33 2.77 4.50
C LEU A 49 -22.75 2.42 4.06
N GLY A 50 -22.93 1.43 3.18
CA GLY A 50 -24.23 0.93 2.75
C GLY A 50 -24.90 -0.03 3.74
N SER A 51 -24.17 -0.55 4.73
CA SER A 51 -24.70 -1.47 5.72
C SER A 51 -25.58 -0.74 6.76
N TYR A 52 -26.75 -1.31 7.02
CA TYR A 52 -27.64 -0.86 8.10
C TYR A 52 -27.06 -1.14 9.50
N ARG A 53 -26.32 -2.25 9.66
CA ARG A 53 -25.65 -2.59 10.91
C ARG A 53 -24.26 -2.00 10.95
N CYS A 54 -24.07 -0.99 11.81
CA CYS A 54 -22.82 -0.27 11.96
C CYS A 54 -22.28 -0.39 13.40
N THR A 55 -21.18 -1.12 13.57
CA THR A 55 -20.48 -1.30 14.86
C THR A 55 -19.36 -0.27 15.08
N SER A 56 -18.86 0.36 14.02
CA SER A 56 -17.74 1.30 14.08
C SER A 56 -18.23 2.75 14.21
N LYS A 57 -17.73 3.48 15.20
CA LYS A 57 -18.00 4.92 15.38
C LYS A 57 -17.62 5.73 14.13
N ALA A 58 -16.51 5.40 13.47
CA ALA A 58 -16.06 6.09 12.27
C ALA A 58 -17.05 5.97 11.09
N VAL A 59 -17.59 4.76 10.86
CA VAL A 59 -18.59 4.53 9.82
C VAL A 59 -19.87 5.30 10.15
N ARG A 60 -20.31 5.29 11.41
CA ARG A 60 -21.51 6.02 11.85
C ARG A 60 -21.37 7.53 11.65
N ASN A 61 -20.23 8.09 12.05
CA ASN A 61 -19.94 9.53 11.86
C ASN A 61 -19.97 9.89 10.37
N CYS A 62 -19.32 9.09 9.53
CA CYS A 62 -19.33 9.30 8.08
C CYS A 62 -20.75 9.22 7.49
N GLN A 63 -21.55 8.22 7.88
CA GLN A 63 -22.96 8.12 7.47
C GLN A 63 -23.78 9.36 7.90
N GLN A 64 -23.56 9.88 9.11
CA GLN A 64 -24.24 11.08 9.61
C GLN A 64 -23.87 12.33 8.78
N THR A 65 -22.58 12.54 8.50
CA THR A 65 -22.12 13.62 7.63
C THR A 65 -22.70 13.50 6.22
N LEU A 66 -22.64 12.32 5.60
CA LEU A 66 -23.23 12.11 4.27
C LEU A 66 -24.75 12.32 4.28
N SER A 67 -25.44 11.93 5.35
CA SER A 67 -26.88 12.17 5.50
C SER A 67 -27.19 13.67 5.60
N GLN A 68 -26.37 14.44 6.32
CA GLN A 68 -26.53 15.88 6.46
C GLN A 68 -26.30 16.60 5.12
N VAL A 69 -25.25 16.27 4.38
CA VAL A 69 -25.03 16.77 3.01
C VAL A 69 -26.19 16.36 2.09
N GLY A 70 -26.68 15.13 2.24
CA GLY A 70 -27.78 14.54 1.47
C GLY A 70 -29.14 15.23 1.65
N ARG A 71 -29.33 16.00 2.73
CA ARG A 71 -30.55 16.81 2.94
C ARG A 71 -30.72 17.90 1.89
N THR A 72 -29.61 18.37 1.30
CA THR A 72 -29.60 19.50 0.36
C THR A 72 -28.99 19.17 -1.00
N ASN A 73 -28.38 17.99 -1.14
CA ASN A 73 -27.72 17.53 -2.35
C ASN A 73 -28.05 16.07 -2.66
N ARG A 74 -28.06 15.70 -3.94
CA ARG A 74 -28.17 14.30 -4.34
C ARG A 74 -26.78 13.67 -4.36
N LEU A 75 -26.43 12.95 -3.30
CA LEU A 75 -25.17 12.22 -3.22
C LEU A 75 -25.26 10.84 -3.86
N THR A 76 -24.20 10.41 -4.52
CA THR A 76 -24.04 9.05 -5.05
C THR A 76 -22.62 8.58 -4.80
N LEU A 77 -22.47 7.48 -4.06
CA LEU A 77 -21.19 6.81 -3.90
C LEU A 77 -21.03 5.80 -5.04
N VAL A 78 -19.90 5.86 -5.75
CA VAL A 78 -19.64 5.03 -6.93
C VAL A 78 -18.36 4.25 -6.71
N TRP A 79 -18.45 2.93 -6.87
CA TRP A 79 -17.27 2.09 -6.90
C TRP A 79 -16.55 2.21 -8.24
N ILE A 80 -15.22 2.36 -8.20
CA ILE A 80 -14.35 2.30 -9.37
C ILE A 80 -13.25 1.26 -9.17
N PRO A 81 -12.76 0.60 -10.22
CA PRO A 81 -11.65 -0.31 -10.06
C PRO A 81 -10.36 0.48 -9.80
N GLY A 82 -9.65 0.11 -8.73
CA GLY A 82 -8.34 0.69 -8.39
C GLY A 82 -7.27 0.34 -9.43
N HIS A 83 -6.31 1.23 -9.63
CA HIS A 83 -5.13 1.02 -10.50
C HIS A 83 -5.42 0.74 -11.99
N VAL A 84 -6.59 1.14 -12.52
CA VAL A 84 -6.95 0.98 -13.95
C VAL A 84 -6.52 2.18 -14.82
N GLY A 85 -5.69 3.08 -14.31
CA GLY A 85 -5.23 4.24 -15.08
C GLY A 85 -6.22 5.42 -15.11
N LEU A 86 -7.22 5.43 -14.22
CA LEU A 86 -8.13 6.58 -14.10
C LEU A 86 -7.37 7.74 -13.46
N LYS A 87 -7.05 8.76 -14.26
CA LYS A 87 -6.27 9.93 -13.85
C LYS A 87 -6.71 10.54 -12.51
N GLY A 88 -8.03 10.60 -12.25
CA GLY A 88 -8.56 11.10 -10.98
C GLY A 88 -8.22 10.21 -9.76
N ASN A 89 -8.29 8.88 -9.93
CA ASN A 89 -7.92 7.93 -8.88
C ASN A 89 -6.42 7.96 -8.60
N GLU A 90 -5.59 8.04 -9.65
CA GLU A 90 -4.13 8.08 -9.50
C GLU A 90 -3.66 9.35 -8.78
N VAL A 91 -4.31 10.48 -9.04
CA VAL A 91 -4.04 11.74 -8.34
C VAL A 91 -4.46 11.63 -6.87
N ALA A 92 -5.62 11.03 -6.58
CA ALA A 92 -6.06 10.79 -5.21
C ALA A 92 -5.11 9.85 -4.45
N ASP A 93 -4.70 8.74 -5.06
CA ASP A 93 -3.71 7.80 -4.51
C ASP A 93 -2.36 8.47 -4.23
N SER A 94 -1.90 9.31 -5.18
CA SER A 94 -0.66 10.06 -5.03
C SER A 94 -0.73 11.05 -3.86
N LEU A 95 -1.85 11.76 -3.72
CA LEU A 95 -2.08 12.68 -2.61
C LEU A 95 -2.14 11.93 -1.27
N ALA A 96 -2.83 10.80 -1.21
CA ALA A 96 -2.92 9.96 -0.02
C ALA A 96 -1.54 9.42 0.40
N ARG A 97 -0.74 8.92 -0.54
CA ARG A 97 0.64 8.46 -0.28
C ARG A 97 1.53 9.59 0.22
N ARG A 98 1.42 10.78 -0.36
CA ARG A 98 2.17 11.96 0.10
C ARG A 98 1.76 12.36 1.52
N GLY A 99 0.46 12.39 1.81
CA GLY A 99 -0.05 12.67 3.15
C GLY A 99 0.43 11.65 4.19
N ALA A 100 0.43 10.36 3.83
CA ALA A 100 0.93 9.29 4.69
C ALA A 100 2.45 9.34 4.94
N ALA A 101 3.21 10.04 4.10
CA ALA A 101 4.66 10.21 4.23
C ALA A 101 5.07 11.45 5.04
N LEU A 102 4.14 12.34 5.39
CA LEU A 102 4.41 13.51 6.22
C LEU A 102 4.57 13.10 7.70
N GLU A 103 5.43 13.80 8.44
CA GLU A 103 5.54 13.64 9.89
C GLU A 103 4.21 14.02 10.57
N PHE A 104 3.81 13.18 11.52
CA PHE A 104 2.56 13.33 12.24
C PHE A 104 2.63 14.50 13.23
N ILE A 105 1.84 15.55 13.00
CA ILE A 105 1.71 16.72 13.89
C ILE A 105 0.23 16.88 14.29
N GLY A 106 -0.20 16.28 15.41
CA GLY A 106 -1.52 16.53 16.02
C GLY A 106 -2.09 15.39 16.87
N PRO A 107 -3.20 15.59 17.61
CA PRO A 107 -3.85 14.51 18.35
C PRO A 107 -4.97 13.87 17.50
N GLU A 108 -4.76 12.62 17.08
CA GLU A 108 -5.71 11.59 16.57
C GLU A 108 -6.74 11.95 15.45
N PRO A 109 -7.05 11.00 14.53
CA PRO A 109 -7.00 9.56 14.71
C PRO A 109 -5.69 8.96 14.22
N VAL A 110 -5.08 8.11 15.06
CA VAL A 110 -4.00 7.23 14.63
C VAL A 110 -4.61 6.23 13.65
N VAL A 111 -4.52 6.54 12.36
CA VAL A 111 -4.50 5.49 11.35
C VAL A 111 -3.16 4.79 11.59
N GLY A 112 -3.17 3.80 12.48
CA GLY A 112 -1.98 3.03 12.86
C GLY A 112 -1.21 2.56 11.63
N LEU A 113 0.08 2.32 11.76
CA LEU A 113 0.86 1.77 10.64
C LEU A 113 0.20 0.47 10.17
N SER A 114 -0.11 0.37 8.87
CA SER A 114 -0.58 -0.90 8.34
C SER A 114 0.50 -1.96 8.54
N TYR A 115 0.11 -3.17 8.89
CA TYR A 115 1.02 -4.31 8.97
C TYR A 115 1.73 -4.51 7.63
N SER A 116 1.09 -4.25 6.49
CA SER A 116 1.78 -4.23 5.18
C SER A 116 2.94 -3.23 5.13
N THR A 117 2.73 -2.01 5.64
CA THR A 117 3.74 -0.94 5.71
C THR A 117 4.84 -1.31 6.69
N ALA A 118 4.49 -1.71 7.90
CA ALA A 118 5.45 -2.16 8.92
C ALA A 118 6.28 -3.34 8.42
N ARG A 119 5.64 -4.35 7.82
CA ARG A 119 6.31 -5.50 7.22
C ARG A 119 7.21 -5.10 6.06
N SER A 120 6.79 -4.15 5.23
CA SER A 120 7.62 -3.67 4.13
C SER A 120 8.86 -2.94 4.65
N VAL A 121 8.72 -2.08 5.65
CA VAL A 121 9.85 -1.39 6.30
C VAL A 121 10.82 -2.38 6.92
N ILE A 122 10.32 -3.34 7.71
CA ILE A 122 11.14 -4.39 8.33
C ILE A 122 11.86 -5.22 7.25
N ARG A 123 11.17 -5.60 6.18
CA ARG A 123 11.76 -6.36 5.07
C ARG A 123 12.85 -5.56 4.37
N THR A 124 12.60 -4.30 4.01
CA THR A 124 13.59 -3.43 3.37
C THR A 124 14.82 -3.26 4.24
N TRP A 125 14.64 -3.07 5.55
CA TRP A 125 15.74 -3.01 6.50
C TRP A 125 16.54 -4.31 6.54
N ALA A 126 15.86 -5.46 6.69
CA ALA A 126 16.51 -6.77 6.73
C ALA A 126 17.25 -7.12 5.42
N GLU A 127 16.69 -6.75 4.27
CA GLU A 127 17.35 -6.90 2.96
C GLU A 127 18.59 -6.02 2.86
N GLY A 128 18.53 -4.78 3.36
CA GLY A 128 19.66 -3.86 3.44
C GLY A 128 20.79 -4.37 4.33
N ASP A 129 20.45 -4.84 5.53
CA ASP A 129 21.40 -5.42 6.49
C ASP A 129 22.08 -6.67 5.92
N THR A 130 21.29 -7.59 5.34
CA THR A 130 21.80 -8.80 4.68
C THR A 130 22.75 -8.46 3.52
N LEU A 131 22.44 -7.41 2.75
CA LEU A 131 23.29 -6.94 1.65
C LEU A 131 24.59 -6.32 2.15
N GLN A 132 24.54 -5.52 3.23
CA GLN A 132 25.75 -4.96 3.84
C GLN A 132 26.64 -6.07 4.38
N TYR A 133 26.08 -7.04 5.11
CA TYR A 133 26.80 -8.22 5.58
C TYR A 133 27.45 -8.98 4.43
N TRP A 134 26.70 -9.29 3.36
CA TRP A 134 27.22 -9.97 2.17
C TRP A 134 28.40 -9.24 1.55
N ARG A 135 28.31 -7.91 1.40
CA ARG A 135 29.39 -7.07 0.87
C ARG A 135 30.61 -7.02 1.78
N GLY A 136 30.43 -7.05 3.10
CA GLY A 136 31.48 -7.01 4.10
C GLY A 136 32.29 -8.30 4.27
N LEU A 137 31.78 -9.46 3.81
CA LEU A 137 32.48 -10.75 3.97
C LEU A 137 33.82 -10.81 3.18
N PRO A 138 34.96 -11.04 3.84
CA PRO A 138 36.24 -11.20 3.16
C PRO A 138 36.33 -12.55 2.42
N GLY A 139 37.13 -12.62 1.34
CA GLY A 139 37.52 -13.88 0.70
C GLY A 139 36.53 -14.56 -0.26
N ILE A 140 35.36 -13.98 -0.52
CA ILE A 140 34.32 -14.58 -1.38
C ILE A 140 34.13 -13.89 -2.75
N THR A 141 35.22 -13.41 -3.36
CA THR A 141 35.21 -12.59 -4.58
C THR A 141 34.52 -13.27 -5.77
N HIS A 142 34.80 -14.56 -6.01
CA HIS A 142 34.17 -15.31 -7.10
C HIS A 142 32.67 -15.48 -6.89
N SER A 143 32.25 -15.82 -5.67
CA SER A 143 30.84 -15.96 -5.31
C SER A 143 30.10 -14.62 -5.39
N LYS A 144 30.72 -13.51 -4.98
CA LYS A 144 30.15 -12.15 -5.13
C LYS A 144 30.01 -11.75 -6.59
N ARG A 145 30.93 -12.15 -7.47
CA ARG A 145 30.85 -11.89 -8.91
C ARG A 145 29.70 -12.67 -9.56
N PHE A 146 29.46 -13.89 -9.08
CA PHE A 146 28.39 -14.75 -9.57
C PHE A 146 27.01 -14.36 -9.00
N THR A 147 26.95 -14.05 -7.70
CA THR A 147 25.77 -13.56 -6.98
C THR A 147 26.07 -12.20 -6.34
N PRO A 148 25.86 -11.09 -7.08
CA PRO A 148 26.15 -9.73 -6.59
C PRO A 148 25.24 -9.30 -5.43
N SER A 149 24.09 -9.95 -5.28
CA SER A 149 23.21 -9.79 -4.11
C SER A 149 22.70 -11.14 -3.60
N PRO A 150 22.49 -11.27 -2.28
CA PRO A 150 21.85 -12.44 -1.69
C PRO A 150 20.42 -12.58 -2.22
N SER A 151 20.10 -13.73 -2.82
CA SER A 151 18.77 -13.99 -3.36
C SER A 151 18.37 -15.43 -3.12
N LYS A 152 17.32 -15.63 -2.31
CA LYS A 152 16.86 -16.98 -1.91
C LYS A 152 16.49 -17.85 -3.12
N ALA A 153 15.89 -17.25 -4.15
CA ALA A 153 15.52 -17.94 -5.38
C ALA A 153 16.76 -18.39 -6.19
N ARG A 154 17.76 -17.51 -6.32
CA ARG A 154 19.01 -17.84 -7.02
C ARG A 154 19.84 -18.84 -6.23
N SER A 155 19.95 -18.67 -4.91
CA SER A 155 20.66 -19.61 -4.03
C SER A 155 20.04 -21.00 -4.08
N LYS A 156 18.69 -21.11 -4.03
CA LYS A 156 18.00 -22.39 -4.18
C LYS A 156 18.30 -23.05 -5.53
N LYS A 157 18.19 -22.28 -6.62
CA LYS A 157 18.51 -22.76 -7.98
C LYS A 157 19.97 -23.18 -8.12
N LEU A 158 20.91 -22.49 -7.45
CA LEU A 158 22.33 -22.83 -7.49
C LEU A 158 22.65 -24.11 -6.72
N VAL A 159 22.00 -24.32 -5.59
CA VAL A 159 22.14 -25.55 -4.79
C VAL A 159 21.53 -26.76 -5.51
N GLU A 160 20.51 -26.55 -6.34
CA GLU A 160 19.87 -27.59 -7.16
C GLU A 160 20.68 -28.00 -8.40
N LEU A 161 21.72 -27.25 -8.79
CA LEU A 161 22.55 -27.56 -9.97
C LEU A 161 23.68 -28.53 -9.64
N ASN A 162 23.97 -29.47 -10.57
CA ASN A 162 25.14 -30.35 -10.44
C ASN A 162 26.46 -29.56 -10.66
N ARG A 163 27.58 -30.15 -10.25
CA ARG A 163 28.91 -29.53 -10.35
C ARG A 163 29.35 -29.15 -11.78
N ILE A 164 28.86 -29.86 -12.80
CA ILE A 164 29.19 -29.61 -14.21
C ILE A 164 28.46 -28.35 -14.70
N ASN A 165 27.16 -28.25 -14.40
CA ASN A 165 26.32 -27.10 -14.78
C ASN A 165 26.72 -25.82 -14.02
N LEU A 166 27.16 -25.96 -12.76
CA LEU A 166 27.74 -24.86 -12.00
C LEU A 166 29.02 -24.30 -12.62
N ARG A 167 29.88 -25.17 -13.18
CA ARG A 167 31.12 -24.75 -13.87
C ARG A 167 30.83 -24.08 -15.21
N ALA A 168 29.88 -24.60 -15.99
CA ALA A 168 29.46 -24.01 -17.26
C ALA A 168 28.95 -22.56 -17.09
N LEU A 169 28.11 -22.32 -16.08
CA LEU A 169 27.62 -20.98 -15.73
C LEU A 169 28.73 -20.01 -15.31
N GLY A 170 29.79 -20.53 -14.67
CA GLY A 170 30.95 -19.74 -14.27
C GLY A 170 31.82 -19.30 -15.44
N LEU A 171 31.93 -20.11 -16.49
CA LEU A 171 32.72 -19.84 -17.70
C LEU A 171 32.00 -18.86 -18.63
N ASP A 172 30.70 -19.07 -18.88
CA ASP A 172 29.87 -18.24 -19.79
C ASP A 172 29.88 -16.73 -19.44
N ARG A 173 30.05 -16.38 -18.16
CA ARG A 173 30.12 -14.98 -17.70
C ARG A 173 31.52 -14.40 -17.60
N VAL A 174 32.56 -15.24 -17.58
CA VAL A 174 33.95 -14.78 -17.58
C VAL A 174 34.38 -14.42 -19.01
N ASP A 175 33.85 -15.11 -20.01
CA ASP A 175 34.20 -14.91 -21.42
C ASP A 175 33.57 -13.65 -22.05
N HIS A 176 32.51 -13.09 -21.46
CA HIS A 176 31.89 -11.84 -21.92
C HIS A 176 32.60 -10.54 -21.51
N PHE A 177 33.75 -10.61 -20.82
CA PHE A 177 34.51 -9.44 -20.34
C PHE A 177 36.02 -9.47 -20.65
N ASN A 178 36.47 -10.39 -21.51
CA ASN A 178 37.83 -10.37 -22.07
C ASN A 178 37.80 -9.88 -23.53
N LEU A 179 37.37 -8.62 -23.72
CA LEU A 179 37.67 -7.76 -24.88
C LEU A 179 37.74 -6.31 -24.37
#